data_AF-A0A4Z2G3X0-F1
#
_entry.id   AF-A0A4Z2G3X0-F1
#
_cell.length_a   1.000
_cell.length_b   1.000
_cell.length_c   1.000
_cell.angle_alpha   90.00
_cell.angle_beta   90.00
_cell.angle_gamma   90.00
#
_symmetry.space_group_name_H-M   'P 1'
#
loop_
_entity.id
_entity.type
_entity.pdbx_description
1 polymer ?
#
loop_
_entity_poly.entity_id
_entity_poly.type
_entity_poly.pdbx_seq_one_letter_code
_entity_poly.pdbx_strand_id
1 'polypeptide(L)' 'MAKRTKKVGIVGKYGTRYGASLRKMVKKIEISQHAKYTCSFCGKHNVRRHSQIRDQEIEGVEGPVNQ' A
#
# COMPACT_ATOMS: atom_id res chain seq x y z
N MET A 1 -2.67 -18.09 -4.53
CA MET A 1 -1.89 -17.51 -3.41
C MET A 1 -2.59 -17.80 -2.09
N ALA A 2 -1.94 -18.49 -1.15
CA ALA A 2 -2.54 -18.80 0.15
C ALA A 2 -2.41 -17.60 1.11
N LYS A 3 -3.42 -17.39 1.95
CA LYS A 3 -3.42 -16.32 2.96
C LYS A 3 -2.36 -16.60 4.02
N ARG A 4 -1.23 -15.88 3.98
CA ARG A 4 -0.09 -16.10 4.88
C ARG A 4 -0.40 -15.80 6.36
N THR A 5 -1.34 -14.91 6.66
CA THR A 5 -1.63 -14.49 8.04
C THR A 5 -3.13 -14.45 8.32
N LYS A 6 -3.56 -14.94 9.50
CA LYS A 6 -4.97 -14.92 9.92
C LYS A 6 -5.43 -13.51 10.35
N LYS A 7 -4.63 -12.83 11.18
CA LYS A 7 -5.01 -11.55 11.85
C LYS A 7 -4.11 -10.36 11.53
N VAL A 8 -2.80 -10.57 11.48
CA VAL A 8 -1.80 -9.48 11.48
C VAL A 8 -1.71 -8.72 10.15
N GLY A 9 -1.68 -9.38 8.98
CA GLY A 9 -1.56 -8.70 7.69
C GLY A 9 -0.23 -7.95 7.55
N ILE A 10 -0.28 -6.72 7.02
CA ILE A 10 0.89 -5.88 6.70
C ILE A 10 1.85 -5.61 7.87
N VAL A 11 1.30 -5.51 9.10
CA VAL A 11 2.11 -5.32 10.33
C VAL A 11 2.86 -6.59 10.77
N GLY A 12 2.80 -7.67 9.98
CA GLY A 12 3.59 -8.88 10.20
C GLY A 12 5.11 -8.63 10.18
N LYS A 13 5.57 -7.59 9.47
CA LYS A 13 6.98 -7.17 9.44
C LYS A 13 7.57 -6.83 10.82
N TYR A 14 6.72 -6.47 11.78
CA TYR A 14 7.17 -6.13 13.14
C TYR A 14 7.35 -7.36 14.04
N GLY A 15 6.87 -8.54 13.65
CA GLY A 15 6.99 -9.77 14.44
C GLY A 15 6.30 -9.66 15.81
N THR A 16 6.98 -10.08 16.86
CA THR A 16 6.51 -10.03 18.26
C THR A 16 6.69 -8.66 18.94
N ARG A 17 7.36 -7.70 18.28
CA ARG A 17 7.76 -6.42 18.87
C ARG A 17 6.58 -5.46 19.06
N TYR A 18 6.75 -4.51 19.98
CA TYR A 18 5.87 -3.37 20.29
C TYR A 18 4.47 -3.70 20.87
N GLY A 19 4.11 -4.97 21.00
CA GLY A 19 2.82 -5.37 21.58
C GLY A 19 1.64 -5.29 20.60
N ALA A 20 0.48 -5.79 21.03
CA ALA A 20 -0.69 -5.96 20.15
C ALA A 20 -1.47 -4.66 19.89
N SER A 21 -1.58 -3.78 20.89
CA SER A 21 -2.36 -2.54 20.77
C SER A 21 -1.76 -1.59 19.73
N LEU A 22 -0.46 -1.30 19.85
CA LEU A 22 0.27 -0.44 18.92
C LEU A 22 0.20 -0.97 17.49
N ARG A 23 0.38 -2.27 17.28
CA ARG A 23 0.29 -2.88 15.95
C ARG A 23 -1.11 -2.79 15.33
N LYS A 24 -2.18 -2.85 16.13
CA LYS A 24 -3.55 -2.65 15.62
C LYS A 24 -3.78 -1.22 15.14
N MET A 25 -3.22 -0.22 15.85
CA MET A 25 -3.29 1.18 15.44
C MET A 25 -2.50 1.41 14.14
N VAL A 26 -1.23 0.98 14.12
CA VAL A 26 -0.36 1.11 12.94
C VAL A 26 -0.94 0.41 11.72
N LYS A 27 -1.58 -0.76 11.90
CA LYS A 27 -2.22 -1.48 10.79
C LYS A 27 -3.24 -0.61 10.03
N LYS A 28 -4.04 0.20 10.74
CA LYS A 28 -5.02 1.10 10.08
C LYS A 28 -4.33 2.18 9.26
N ILE A 29 -3.26 2.76 9.82
CA ILE A 29 -2.48 3.83 9.18
C ILE A 29 -1.72 3.29 7.97
N GLU A 30 -1.11 2.10 8.07
CA GLU A 30 -0.37 1.51 6.94
C GLU A 30 -1.28 1.05 5.81
N ILE A 31 -2.52 0.63 6.10
CA ILE A 31 -3.48 0.27 5.05
C ILE A 31 -3.87 1.51 4.25
N SER A 32 -4.21 2.62 4.90
CA SER A 32 -4.52 3.85 4.19
C SER A 32 -3.30 4.40 3.45
N GLN A 33 -2.12 4.34 4.06
CA GLN A 33 -0.92 4.86 3.43
C GLN A 33 -0.53 4.14 2.13
N HIS A 34 -0.63 2.80 2.10
CA HIS A 34 -0.29 2.00 0.92
C HIS A 34 -1.47 1.79 -0.05
N ALA A 35 -2.64 2.38 0.21
CA ALA A 35 -3.78 2.30 -0.69
C ALA A 35 -3.50 3.07 -1.99
N LYS A 36 -4.03 2.55 -3.12
CA LYS A 36 -4.14 3.31 -4.36
C LYS A 36 -5.41 4.17 -4.30
N TYR A 37 -5.30 5.44 -4.69
CA TYR A 37 -6.41 6.39 -4.71
C TYR A 37 -6.78 6.78 -6.15
N THR A 38 -8.02 7.24 -6.32
CA THR A 38 -8.48 7.83 -7.59
C THR A 38 -7.82 9.18 -7.81
N CYS A 39 -7.33 9.41 -9.03
CA CYS A 39 -6.87 10.72 -9.44
C CYS A 39 -8.07 11.62 -9.78
N SER A 40 -8.17 12.79 -9.17
CA SER A 40 -9.22 13.78 -9.48
C SER A 40 -9.10 14.37 -10.89
N PHE A 41 -7.94 14.25 -11.54
CA PHE A 41 -7.71 14.78 -12.90
C PHE A 41 -8.01 13.76 -13.99
N CYS A 42 -7.43 12.55 -13.89
CA CYS A 42 -7.54 11.53 -14.94
C CYS A 42 -8.51 10.38 -14.60
N GLY A 43 -9.11 10.36 -13.41
CA GLY A 43 -10.04 9.33 -12.96
C GLY A 43 -9.42 7.95 -12.67
N LYS A 44 -8.17 7.71 -13.06
CA LYS A 44 -7.49 6.41 -12.87
C LYS A 44 -7.16 6.16 -11.39
N HIS A 45 -7.31 4.91 -10.95
CA HIS A 45 -6.93 4.44 -9.60
C HIS A 45 -5.44 4.13 -9.48
N ASN A 46 -4.58 5.13 -9.74
CA ASN A 46 -3.12 4.95 -9.72
C ASN A 46 -2.38 5.95 -8.81
N VAL A 47 -3.09 6.79 -8.06
CA VAL A 47 -2.42 7.74 -7.17
C VAL A 47 -1.89 7.01 -5.95
N ARG A 48 -0.59 7.19 -5.68
CA ARG A 48 0.11 6.61 -4.52
C ARG A 48 0.94 7.70 -3.84
N ARG A 49 1.26 7.50 -2.57
CA ARG A 49 2.09 8.45 -1.81
C ARG A 49 3.56 8.29 -2.23
N HIS A 50 4.14 9.28 -2.91
CA HIS A 50 5.53 9.24 -3.41
C HIS A 50 6.59 8.90 -2.36
N SER A 51 6.37 9.25 -1.09
CA SER A 51 7.31 8.95 -0.01
C SER A 51 7.47 7.45 0.28
N GLN A 52 6.64 6.58 -0.31
CA GLN A 52 6.71 5.13 -0.16
C GLN A 52 7.35 4.48 -1.39
N ILE A 53 8.67 4.53 -1.47
CA ILE A 53 9.46 3.83 -2.48
C ILE A 53 9.45 2.33 -2.14
N ARG A 54 8.40 1.60 -2.51
CA ARG A 54 8.39 0.12 -2.49
C ARG A 54 7.66 -0.53 -3.65
N ASP A 55 7.15 0.23 -4.60
CA ASP A 55 6.32 -0.30 -5.68
C ASP A 55 6.80 0.05 -7.10
N GLN A 56 8.07 0.38 -7.29
CA GLN A 56 8.59 0.79 -8.61
C GLN A 56 8.70 -0.34 -9.65
N GLU A 57 8.34 -1.60 -9.36
CA GLU A 57 8.55 -2.70 -10.30
C GLU A 57 7.29 -3.31 -10.94
N ILE A 58 6.09 -2.81 -10.67
CA ILE A 58 4.89 -3.32 -11.34
C ILE A 58 3.93 -2.17 -11.62
N GLU A 59 4.21 -1.34 -12.62
CA GLU A 59 3.30 -1.02 -13.73
C GLU A 59 4.19 -0.49 -14.87
N GLY A 60 4.14 -1.19 -16.01
CA GLY A 60 4.80 -0.75 -17.23
C GLY A 60 4.41 0.70 -17.54
N VAL A 61 5.41 1.48 -17.89
CA VAL A 61 5.29 2.82 -18.42
C VAL A 61 4.55 2.72 -19.77
N GLU A 62 3.23 2.78 -19.76
CA GLU A 62 2.51 3.24 -20.94
C GLU A 62 2.51 4.77 -20.88
N GLY A 63 3.45 5.35 -21.63
CA GLY A 63 3.67 6.78 -21.76
C GLY A 63 2.45 7.53 -22.29
N PRO A 64 2.54 8.87 -22.42
CA PRO A 64 1.47 9.64 -23.03
C PRO A 64 1.39 9.30 -24.52
N VAL A 65 0.43 8.47 -24.92
CA VAL A 65 -0.03 8.43 -26.30
C VAL A 65 -0.88 9.68 -26.51
N ASN A 66 -0.21 10.77 -26.88
CA ASN A 66 -0.82 11.81 -27.69
C ASN A 66 -1.00 11.22 -29.10
N GLN A 67 -2.25 10.96 -29.47
CA GLN A 67 -2.78 11.15 -30.82
C GLN A 67 -4.17 11.77 -30.68
#